data_AF-A0A7G9GBR5-F1
#
_entry.id   AF-A0A7G9GBR5-F1
#
_cell.length_a   1.000
_cell.length_b   1.000
_cell.length_c   1.000
_cell.angle_alpha   90.00
_cell.angle_beta   90.00
_cell.angle_gamma   90.00
#
_symmetry.space_group_name_H-M   'P 1'
#
loop_
_entity.id
_entity.type
_entity.pdbx_description
1 polymer ?
#
loop_
_entity_poly.entity_id
_entity_poly.type
_entity_poly.pdbx_seq_one_letter_code
_entity_poly.pdbx_strand_id
1 'polypeptide(L)'
;MSSKTKIVVLHMKEVVYTAIFLVLAILMIILVFVMFSGKDKKDTAAKPAEETLYIPGVYTSTIQLNDNSFDVQVTVDANHINSIELVNLSETATVMYPLMEPTLEDIAEQIYLSQSTDNITYSDENKYTSMLLLEAIQSAIAKADAGTGAE
;
A
#
# COMPACT_ATOMS: atom_id res chain seq x y z
N MET A 1 -8.82 -73.81 21.43
CA MET A 1 -8.65 -72.40 21.82
C MET A 1 -7.16 -72.17 22.06
N SER A 2 -6.41 -71.60 21.10
CA SER A 2 -4.95 -71.45 21.20
C SER A 2 -4.57 -69.98 20.97
N SER A 3 -4.29 -69.27 22.06
CA SER A 3 -3.93 -67.86 22.06
C SER A 3 -2.42 -67.71 21.82
N LYS A 4 -2.03 -67.36 20.59
CA LYS A 4 -0.66 -66.96 20.24
C LYS A 4 -0.45 -65.50 20.67
N THR A 5 0.26 -65.28 21.76
CA THR A 5 0.72 -63.94 22.13
C THR A 5 1.98 -63.62 21.30
N LYS A 6 1.88 -62.66 20.36
CA LYS A 6 3.04 -62.13 19.63
C LYS A 6 3.70 -61.06 20.48
N ILE A 7 4.92 -61.31 20.93
CA ILE A 7 5.76 -60.34 21.64
C ILE A 7 6.42 -59.45 20.57
N VAL A 8 6.06 -58.17 20.54
CA VAL A 8 6.62 -57.18 19.61
C VAL A 8 7.81 -56.51 20.29
N VAL A 9 9.00 -56.68 19.74
CA VAL A 9 10.23 -56.02 20.20
C VAL A 9 10.31 -54.67 19.51
N LEU A 10 10.02 -53.61 20.26
CA LEU A 10 10.02 -52.24 19.76
C LEU A 10 11.41 -51.62 20.01
N HIS A 11 12.10 -51.18 18.96
CA HIS A 11 13.36 -50.46 19.11
C HIS A 11 13.07 -49.05 19.66
N MET A 12 13.20 -48.87 20.97
CA MET A 12 12.85 -47.62 21.66
C MET A 12 13.50 -46.37 21.04
N LYS A 13 14.69 -46.50 20.45
CA LYS A 13 15.39 -45.40 19.77
C LYS A 13 14.63 -44.86 18.55
N GLU A 14 14.07 -45.74 17.72
CA GLU A 14 13.35 -45.35 16.49
C GLU A 14 11.93 -44.85 16.80
N VAL A 15 11.32 -45.40 17.85
CA VAL A 15 9.98 -45.00 18.33
C VAL A 15 9.96 -43.56 18.81
N VAL A 16 11.03 -43.14 19.50
CA VAL A 16 11.17 -41.77 20.00
C VAL A 16 11.24 -40.77 18.84
N TYR A 17 12.04 -41.04 17.79
CA TYR A 17 12.10 -40.16 16.62
C TYR A 17 10.77 -40.11 15.87
N THR A 18 10.10 -41.25 15.74
CA THR A 18 8.78 -41.32 15.09
C THR A 18 7.73 -40.52 15.87
N ALA A 19 7.74 -40.61 17.20
CA ALA A 19 6.85 -39.83 18.07
C ALA A 19 7.11 -38.32 17.97
N ILE A 20 8.38 -37.90 18.00
CA ILE A 20 8.77 -36.50 17.87
C ILE A 20 8.36 -35.95 16.50
N PHE A 21 8.59 -36.71 15.43
CA PHE A 21 8.23 -36.32 14.07
C PHE A 21 6.71 -36.17 13.90
N LEU A 22 5.92 -37.06 14.50
CA LEU A 22 4.45 -36.97 14.49
C LEU A 22 3.95 -35.70 15.20
N VAL A 23 4.52 -35.37 16.36
CA VAL A 23 4.18 -34.13 17.08
C VAL A 23 4.53 -32.90 16.26
N LEU A 24 5.71 -32.88 15.64
CA LEU A 24 6.13 -31.80 14.74
C LEU A 24 5.21 -31.67 13.52
N ALA A 25 4.79 -32.77 12.91
CA ALA A 25 3.88 -32.76 11.78
C ALA A 25 2.50 -32.18 12.15
N ILE A 26 1.97 -32.54 13.33
CA ILE A 26 0.72 -31.98 13.85
C ILE A 26 0.87 -30.47 14.10
N LEU A 27 1.98 -30.05 14.71
CA LEU A 27 2.29 -28.63 14.92
C LEU A 27 2.35 -27.87 13.58
N MET A 28 2.97 -28.47 12.57
CA MET A 28 3.04 -27.89 11.22
C MET A 28 1.66 -27.72 10.60
N ILE A 29 0.77 -28.72 10.73
CA ILE A 29 -0.62 -28.65 10.25
C ILE A 29 -1.38 -27.54 10.98
N ILE A 30 -1.22 -27.39 12.30
CA ILE A 30 -1.84 -26.31 13.08
C ILE A 30 -1.34 -24.95 12.60
N LEU A 31 -0.05 -24.81 12.30
CA LEU A 31 0.53 -23.57 11.81
C LEU A 31 -0.01 -23.20 10.43
N VAL A 32 -0.15 -24.18 9.53
CA VAL A 32 -0.82 -24.01 8.23
C VAL A 32 -2.28 -23.60 8.44
N PHE A 33 -3.02 -24.26 9.34
CA PHE A 33 -4.39 -23.86 9.66
C PHE A 33 -4.47 -22.45 10.25
N VAL A 34 -3.55 -22.03 11.12
CA VAL A 34 -3.55 -20.66 11.69
C VAL A 34 -3.18 -19.61 10.64
N MET A 35 -2.21 -19.89 9.77
CA MET A 35 -1.83 -18.99 8.67
C MET A 35 -2.93 -18.89 7.60
N PHE A 36 -3.62 -19.99 7.28
CA PHE A 36 -4.72 -20.00 6.32
C PHE A 36 -6.08 -19.58 6.92
N SER A 37 -6.33 -19.81 8.21
CA SER A 37 -7.54 -19.31 8.91
C SER A 37 -7.42 -17.85 9.35
N GLY A 38 -6.24 -17.24 9.25
CA GLY A 38 -5.98 -15.86 9.65
C GLY A 38 -6.28 -14.80 8.59
N LYS A 39 -6.98 -15.12 7.49
CA LYS A 39 -7.20 -14.14 6.42
C LYS A 39 -8.51 -14.24 5.63
N ASP A 40 -9.55 -14.85 6.21
CA ASP A 40 -10.92 -14.68 5.71
C ASP A 40 -11.66 -13.63 6.55
N LYS A 41 -11.27 -12.36 6.36
CA LYS A 41 -12.29 -11.33 6.43
C LYS A 41 -13.19 -11.56 5.23
N LYS A 42 -14.41 -12.02 5.51
CA LYS A 42 -15.57 -11.91 4.63
C LYS A 42 -15.50 -10.59 3.86
N ASP A 43 -15.40 -10.70 2.55
CA ASP A 43 -16.44 -10.17 1.69
C ASP A 43 -16.86 -11.25 0.68
N THR A 44 -18.05 -11.79 0.91
CA THR A 44 -18.83 -12.52 -0.09
C THR A 44 -19.64 -11.48 -0.85
N ALA A 45 -19.24 -11.10 -2.07
CA ALA A 45 -20.16 -10.55 -3.07
C ALA A 45 -19.45 -10.39 -4.41
N ALA A 46 -19.83 -11.25 -5.37
CA ALA A 46 -19.45 -11.16 -6.78
C ALA A 46 -17.93 -11.20 -7.03
N LYS A 47 -17.56 -11.48 -8.26
CA LYS A 47 -16.35 -10.88 -8.81
C LYS A 47 -16.76 -9.42 -9.02
N PRO A 48 -16.31 -8.44 -8.21
CA PRO A 48 -16.43 -7.07 -8.68
C PRO A 48 -15.63 -7.07 -9.98
N ALA A 49 -16.12 -6.42 -11.03
CA ALA A 49 -15.16 -5.76 -11.89
C ALA A 49 -14.25 -5.01 -10.91
N GLU A 50 -12.93 -5.27 -10.91
CA GLU A 50 -12.01 -4.54 -10.04
C GLU A 50 -12.46 -3.08 -10.12
N GLU A 51 -12.96 -2.54 -9.01
CA GLU A 51 -13.33 -1.13 -8.98
C GLU A 51 -11.98 -0.44 -9.13
N THR A 52 -11.64 -0.17 -10.39
CA THR A 52 -10.48 0.61 -10.77
C THR A 52 -10.76 1.97 -10.15
N LEU A 53 -10.17 2.23 -8.99
CA LEU A 53 -10.29 3.52 -8.31
C LEU A 53 -9.73 4.60 -9.23
N TYR A 54 -8.65 4.26 -9.94
CA TYR A 54 -8.00 5.15 -10.86
C TYR A 54 -7.82 4.51 -12.23
N ILE A 55 -7.78 5.36 -13.25
CA ILE A 55 -7.32 5.03 -14.59
C ILE A 55 -5.78 5.06 -14.55
N PRO A 56 -5.09 3.93 -14.77
CA PRO A 56 -3.63 3.87 -14.70
C PRO A 56 -2.99 4.89 -15.65
N GLY A 57 -2.07 5.69 -15.12
CA GLY A 57 -1.49 6.77 -15.90
C GLY A 57 -0.70 7.77 -15.07
N VAL A 58 -0.25 8.81 -15.75
CA VAL A 58 0.50 9.91 -15.17
C VAL A 58 -0.31 11.17 -15.36
N TYR A 59 -0.66 11.82 -14.25
CA TYR A 59 -1.53 12.99 -14.21
C TYR A 59 -0.75 14.16 -13.66
N THR A 60 -0.91 15.33 -14.28
CA THR A 60 -0.21 16.54 -13.85
C THR A 60 -1.20 17.63 -13.47
N SER A 61 -0.82 18.44 -12.48
CA SER A 61 -1.53 19.66 -12.10
C SER A 61 -0.54 20.81 -12.03
N THR A 62 -0.84 21.89 -12.76
CA THR A 62 0.04 23.05 -12.86
C THR A 62 -0.20 24.01 -11.71
N ILE A 63 0.89 24.40 -11.07
CA ILE A 63 0.93 25.44 -10.05
C ILE A 63 1.64 26.65 -10.65
N GLN A 64 1.03 27.83 -10.50
CA GLN A 64 1.62 29.11 -10.93
C GLN A 64 1.91 29.99 -9.71
N LEU A 65 3.18 30.34 -9.53
CA LEU A 65 3.64 31.31 -8.52
C LEU A 65 4.39 32.45 -9.21
N ASN A 66 3.85 33.66 -9.12
CA ASN A 66 4.38 34.84 -9.80
C ASN A 66 4.57 34.56 -11.31
N ASP A 67 5.79 34.70 -11.82
CA ASP A 67 6.16 34.44 -13.21
C ASP A 67 6.69 33.01 -13.45
N ASN A 68 6.63 32.13 -12.45
CA ASN A 68 7.08 30.73 -12.55
C ASN A 68 5.88 29.77 -12.59
N SER A 69 5.96 28.77 -13.45
CA SER A 69 5.02 27.65 -13.53
C SER A 69 5.77 26.34 -13.38
N PHE A 70 5.24 25.44 -12.58
CA PHE A 70 5.75 24.08 -12.41
C PHE A 70 4.56 23.15 -12.16
N ASP A 71 4.78 21.84 -12.31
CA ASP A 71 3.70 20.87 -12.22
C ASP A 71 3.94 19.90 -11.06
N VAL A 72 2.85 19.51 -10.41
CA VAL A 72 2.82 18.31 -9.57
C VAL A 72 2.39 17.15 -10.44
N GLN A 73 3.23 16.14 -10.55
CA GLN A 73 3.01 14.91 -11.27
C GLN A 73 2.63 13.80 -10.30
N VAL A 74 1.53 13.10 -10.59
CA VAL A 74 1.06 11.95 -9.81
C VAL A 74 0.95 10.75 -10.75
N THR A 75 1.67 9.68 -10.41
CA THR A 75 1.59 8.40 -11.11
C THR A 75 0.70 7.46 -10.32
N VAL A 76 -0.28 6.86 -10.99
CA VAL A 76 -1.22 5.92 -10.36
C VAL A 76 -1.31 4.63 -11.17
N ASP A 77 -1.59 3.54 -10.46
CA ASP A 77 -2.09 2.30 -11.06
C ASP A 77 -3.61 2.21 -10.85
N ALA A 78 -4.20 1.04 -11.12
CA ALA A 78 -5.65 0.86 -11.02
C ALA A 78 -6.21 1.13 -9.61
N ASN A 79 -5.39 1.01 -8.56
CA ASN A 79 -5.82 0.99 -7.17
C ASN A 79 -4.90 1.78 -6.21
N HIS A 80 -3.73 2.23 -6.65
CA HIS A 80 -2.74 2.88 -5.80
C HIS A 80 -2.07 4.10 -6.44
N ILE A 81 -1.70 5.04 -5.59
CA ILE A 81 -0.81 6.16 -5.92
C ILE A 81 0.63 5.66 -5.76
N ASN A 82 1.39 5.70 -6.84
CA ASN A 82 2.75 5.16 -6.94
C ASN A 82 3.82 6.22 -6.71
N SER A 83 3.67 7.41 -7.30
CA SER A 83 4.61 8.51 -7.11
C SER A 83 3.91 9.86 -7.20
N ILE A 84 4.45 10.83 -6.47
CA ILE A 84 4.07 12.24 -6.44
C ILE A 84 5.37 13.05 -6.48
N GLU A 85 5.58 13.82 -7.54
CA GLU A 85 6.84 14.52 -7.80
C GLU A 85 6.57 15.94 -8.35
N LEU A 86 7.46 16.88 -8.04
CA LEU A 86 7.47 18.20 -8.68
C LEU A 86 8.30 18.12 -9.96
N VAL A 87 7.72 18.57 -11.08
CA VAL A 87 8.39 18.60 -12.39
C VAL A 87 8.32 20.00 -12.99
N ASN A 88 9.19 20.26 -13.97
CA ASN A 88 9.31 21.57 -14.62
C ASN A 88 9.70 22.71 -13.66
N LEU A 89 10.28 22.40 -12.50
CA LEU A 89 10.80 23.39 -11.58
C LEU A 89 12.14 23.93 -12.10
N SER A 90 12.24 25.24 -12.31
CA SER A 90 13.48 25.88 -12.74
C SER A 90 14.48 25.99 -11.59
N GLU A 91 15.78 26.01 -11.87
CA GLU A 91 16.82 26.19 -10.83
C GLU A 91 16.58 27.47 -10.00
N THR A 92 16.04 28.52 -10.63
CA THR A 92 15.67 29.76 -9.94
C THR A 92 14.47 29.55 -9.02
N ALA A 93 13.44 28.82 -9.47
CA ALA A 93 12.27 28.50 -8.65
C ALA A 93 12.65 27.62 -7.45
N THR A 94 13.55 26.65 -7.60
CA THR A 94 14.05 25.83 -6.49
C THR A 94 14.70 26.69 -5.40
N VAL A 95 15.49 27.69 -5.78
CA VAL A 95 16.13 28.61 -4.84
C VAL A 95 15.12 29.58 -4.20
N MET A 96 14.14 30.05 -4.96
CA MET A 96 13.12 31.00 -4.48
C MET A 96 12.04 30.34 -3.62
N TYR A 97 11.75 29.07 -3.84
CA TYR A 97 10.71 28.31 -3.16
C TYR A 97 11.28 27.02 -2.53
N PRO A 98 12.26 27.14 -1.61
CA PRO A 98 13.00 25.99 -1.07
C PRO A 98 12.14 25.03 -0.24
N LEU A 99 10.95 25.47 0.19
CA LEU A 99 10.04 24.67 1.00
C LEU A 99 9.16 23.72 0.16
N MET A 100 9.09 23.90 -1.16
CA MET A 100 8.14 23.12 -1.96
C MET A 100 8.47 21.64 -2.00
N GLU A 101 9.72 21.31 -2.31
CA GLU A 101 10.20 19.94 -2.38
C GLU A 101 10.10 19.20 -1.03
N PRO A 102 10.63 19.73 0.10
CA PRO A 102 10.49 19.04 1.38
C PRO A 102 9.03 18.94 1.86
N THR A 103 8.21 19.96 1.59
CA THR A 103 6.78 19.91 1.96
C THR A 103 6.02 18.90 1.10
N LEU A 104 6.37 18.76 -0.18
CA LEU A 104 5.77 17.74 -1.05
C LEU A 104 6.13 16.36 -0.55
N GLU A 105 7.40 16.11 -0.21
CA GLU A 105 7.85 14.81 0.29
C GLU A 105 7.11 14.41 1.57
N ASP A 106 7.00 15.32 2.54
CA ASP A 106 6.28 15.09 3.80
C ASP A 106 4.79 14.75 3.57
N ILE A 107 4.17 15.36 2.57
CA ILE A 107 2.78 15.09 2.19
C ILE A 107 2.68 13.77 1.43
N ALA A 108 3.60 13.52 0.49
CA ALA A 108 3.62 12.34 -0.34
C ALA A 108 3.82 11.08 0.49
N GLU A 109 4.73 11.09 1.47
CA GLU A 109 4.91 9.97 2.41
C GLU A 109 3.60 9.62 3.13
N GLN A 110 2.87 10.63 3.61
CA GLN A 110 1.58 10.42 4.25
C GLN A 110 0.55 9.83 3.29
N ILE A 111 0.49 10.33 2.05
CA ILE A 111 -0.42 9.83 1.02
C ILE A 111 -0.06 8.40 0.61
N TYR A 112 1.22 8.04 0.53
CA TYR A 112 1.62 6.67 0.21
C TYR A 112 1.17 5.69 1.31
N LEU A 113 1.18 6.12 2.57
CA LEU A 113 0.75 5.32 3.71
C LEU A 113 -0.78 5.21 3.83
N SER A 114 -1.50 6.32 3.63
CA SER A 114 -2.96 6.39 3.77
C SER A 114 -3.71 6.00 2.49
N GLN A 115 -3.04 6.09 1.34
CA GLN A 115 -3.64 6.06 -0.01
C GLN A 115 -4.83 7.04 -0.14
N SER A 116 -4.76 8.17 0.56
CA SER A 116 -5.79 9.20 0.59
C SER A 116 -5.18 10.58 0.80
N THR A 117 -5.80 11.60 0.23
CA THR A 117 -5.48 13.01 0.46
C THR A 117 -6.18 13.60 1.70
N ASP A 118 -6.93 12.78 2.45
CA ASP A 118 -7.63 13.20 3.65
C ASP A 118 -6.73 13.09 4.90
N ASN A 119 -6.99 13.95 5.89
CA ASN A 119 -6.30 13.95 7.19
C ASN A 119 -4.77 14.11 7.11
N ILE A 120 -4.26 14.76 6.06
CA ILE A 120 -2.84 15.07 5.94
C ILE A 120 -2.46 16.12 6.98
N THR A 121 -1.40 15.83 7.73
CA THR A 121 -0.87 16.71 8.79
C THR A 121 0.26 17.56 8.22
N TYR A 122 0.25 18.85 8.54
CA TYR A 122 1.30 19.79 8.19
C TYR A 122 1.46 20.86 9.27
N SER A 123 2.69 21.38 9.41
CA SER A 123 3.03 22.45 10.35
C SER A 123 2.44 23.80 9.91
N ASP A 124 2.14 24.68 10.86
CA ASP A 124 1.67 26.04 10.56
C ASP A 124 2.67 26.84 9.71
N GLU A 125 3.96 26.57 9.86
CA GLU A 125 5.05 27.19 9.10
C GLU A 125 4.96 26.93 7.59
N ASN A 126 4.49 25.74 7.20
CA ASN A 126 4.37 25.31 5.80
C ASN A 126 2.93 25.35 5.30
N LYS A 127 1.97 25.80 6.13
CA LYS A 127 0.52 25.70 5.89
C LYS A 127 0.10 26.12 4.48
N TYR A 128 0.53 27.29 4.00
CA TYR A 128 0.12 27.76 2.68
C TYR A 128 0.72 26.94 1.54
N THR A 129 1.98 26.52 1.68
CA THR A 129 2.64 25.62 0.73
C THR A 129 1.96 24.26 0.72
N SER A 130 1.64 23.71 1.89
CA SER A 130 0.95 22.43 2.03
C SER A 130 -0.44 22.47 1.44
N MET A 131 -1.22 23.53 1.68
CA MET A 131 -2.55 23.70 1.09
C MET A 131 -2.48 23.75 -0.44
N LEU A 132 -1.53 24.52 -0.99
CA LEU A 132 -1.36 24.64 -2.43
C LEU A 132 -0.94 23.31 -3.08
N LEU A 133 0.01 22.59 -2.47
CA LEU A 133 0.45 21.29 -2.95
C LEU A 133 -0.65 20.24 -2.83
N LEU A 134 -1.39 20.20 -1.72
CA LEU A 134 -2.53 19.29 -1.55
C LEU A 134 -3.61 19.52 -2.59
N GLU A 135 -3.94 20.78 -2.88
CA GLU A 135 -4.91 21.11 -3.92
C GLU A 135 -4.45 20.64 -5.30
N ALA A 136 -3.16 20.83 -5.62
CA ALA A 136 -2.59 20.36 -6.87
C ALA A 136 -2.59 18.82 -6.98
N ILE A 137 -2.22 18.13 -5.90
CA ILE A 137 -2.25 16.65 -5.82
C ILE A 137 -3.69 16.15 -5.98
N GLN A 138 -4.64 16.73 -5.26
CA GLN A 138 -6.07 16.38 -5.39
C GLN A 138 -6.58 16.61 -6.80
N SER A 139 -6.20 17.73 -7.44
CA SER A 139 -6.57 17.99 -8.83
C SER A 139 -5.96 16.98 -9.81
N ALA A 140 -4.72 16.55 -9.59
CA ALA A 140 -4.09 15.51 -10.39
C ALA A 140 -4.78 14.15 -10.19
N ILE A 141 -5.08 13.76 -8.95
CA ILE A 141 -5.79 12.52 -8.62
C ILE A 141 -7.23 12.54 -9.15
N ALA A 142 -7.92 13.67 -9.10
CA ALA A 142 -9.28 13.81 -9.61
C ALA A 142 -9.37 13.59 -11.13
N LYS A 143 -8.30 13.87 -11.89
CA LYS A 143 -8.19 13.52 -13.32
C LYS A 143 -7.97 12.03 -13.54
N ALA A 144 -7.43 11.35 -12.53
CA ALA A 144 -7.17 9.92 -12.53
C ALA A 144 -8.37 9.10 -12.09
N ASP A 145 -9.28 9.68 -11.32
CA ASP A 145 -10.47 9.01 -10.81
C ASP A 145 -11.30 8.44 -11.98
N ALA A 146 -11.53 7.12 -11.95
CA ALA A 146 -12.28 6.44 -12.99
C ALA A 146 -13.77 6.84 -13.00
N GLY A 147 -14.26 7.53 -11.96
CA GLY A 147 -15.63 8.00 -11.81
C GLY A 147 -15.92 9.40 -12.37
N THR A 148 -14.91 10.21 -12.71
CA THR A 148 -15.08 11.62 -13.12
C THR A 148 -14.90 11.86 -14.62
N GLY A 149 -14.76 10.81 -15.43
CA GLY A 149 -14.63 10.87 -16.89
C GLY A 149 -15.91 11.21 -17.68
N ALA A 150 -16.85 11.96 -17.09
CA ALA A 150 -18.09 12.37 -17.75
C ALA A 150 -18.42 13.84 -17.48
N GLU A 151 -17.73 14.75 -18.18
CA GLU A 151 -18.26 16.06 -18.56
C GLU A 151 -17.85 16.41 -20.00
#